data_AF-A0A951MSW5-F1
#
_entry.id   AF-A0A951MSW5-F1
#
_cell.length_a   1.000
_cell.length_b   1.000
_cell.length_c   1.000
_cell.angle_alpha   90.00
_cell.angle_beta   90.00
_cell.angle_gamma   90.00
#
_symmetry.space_group_name_H-M   'P 1'
#
loop_
_entity.id
_entity.type
_entity.pdbx_description
1 polymer ?
#
loop_
_entity_poly.entity_id
_entity_poly.type
_entity_poly.pdbx_seq_one_letter_code
_entity_poly.pdbx_strand_id
1 'polypeptide(L)' 'MSMTEPFRVSRDSDDPWVVLADGSKTGGAVSFGEARLPPRTSGPSLHVHQNEDEAAYVIQGIMTFSVGGETFE' A
#
# COMPACT_ATOMS: atom_id res chain seq x y z
N MET A 1 19.43 -16.04 -7.89
CA MET A 1 19.32 -16.31 -6.44
C MET A 1 18.01 -17.03 -6.25
N SER A 2 18.02 -18.35 -6.03
CA SER A 2 16.79 -19.08 -5.72
C SER A 2 16.54 -18.87 -4.23
N MET A 3 15.49 -18.14 -3.86
CA MET A 3 15.09 -18.09 -2.45
C MET A 3 14.60 -19.50 -2.07
N THR A 4 15.35 -20.16 -1.18
CA THR A 4 15.03 -21.49 -0.67
C THR A 4 13.99 -21.45 0.46
N GLU A 5 13.69 -20.26 0.97
CA GLU A 5 12.68 -20.06 2.02
C GLU A 5 11.50 -19.22 1.48
N PRO A 6 10.26 -19.55 1.86
CA PRO A 6 9.09 -18.79 1.46
C PRO A 6 9.11 -17.40 2.11
N PHE A 7 8.91 -16.37 1.28
CA PHE A 7 8.71 -15.01 1.75
C PHE A 7 7.39 -14.91 2.52
N ARG A 8 7.47 -14.59 3.80
CA ARG A 8 6.32 -14.47 4.71
C ARG A 8 6.30 -13.08 5.34
N VAL A 9 5.10 -12.54 5.47
CA VAL A 9 4.82 -11.27 6.15
C VAL A 9 3.63 -11.45 7.07
N SER A 10 3.59 -10.69 8.15
CA SER A 10 2.47 -10.63 9.09
C SER A 10 2.15 -9.17 9.39
N ARG A 11 0.89 -8.92 9.73
CA ARG A 11 0.45 -7.64 10.23
C ARG A 11 0.65 -7.63 11.74
N ASP A 12 1.68 -6.94 12.19
CA ASP A 12 2.10 -6.92 13.60
C ASP A 12 1.66 -5.63 14.34
N SER A 13 0.87 -4.78 13.68
CA SER A 13 0.32 -3.53 14.24
C SER A 13 -1.17 -3.38 13.92
N ASP A 14 -1.90 -2.72 14.81
CA ASP A 14 -3.29 -2.31 14.62
C ASP A 14 -3.43 -0.95 13.91
N ASP A 15 -2.32 -0.29 13.57
CA ASP A 15 -2.32 0.99 12.87
C ASP A 15 -3.10 0.92 11.55
N PRO A 16 -3.87 1.96 11.17
CA PRO A 16 -4.72 1.92 9.97
C PRO A 16 -3.94 1.60 8.68
N TRP A 17 -2.64 1.87 8.66
CA TRP A 17 -1.71 1.46 7.60
C TRP A 17 -0.52 0.72 8.22
N VAL A 18 -0.20 -0.47 7.68
CA VAL A 18 0.95 -1.25 8.14
C VAL A 18 1.81 -1.66 6.95
N VAL A 19 3.11 -1.35 7.01
CA VAL A 19 4.09 -1.86 6.04
C VAL A 19 4.40 -3.31 6.38
N LEU A 20 4.11 -4.22 5.45
CA LEU A 20 4.35 -5.66 5.61
C LEU A 20 5.76 -6.05 5.15
N ALA A 21 6.24 -5.37 4.10
CA ALA A 21 7.62 -5.42 3.68
C ALA A 21 8.07 -4.07 3.11
N ASP A 22 9.21 -3.61 3.63
CA ASP A 22 9.92 -2.45 3.11
C ASP A 22 11.03 -2.90 2.12
N GLY A 23 11.76 -1.93 1.59
CA GLY A 23 12.88 -2.16 0.68
C GLY A 23 13.96 -3.08 1.25
N SER A 24 14.16 -3.12 2.57
CA SER A 24 15.17 -3.99 3.18
C SER A 24 14.82 -5.49 3.02
N LYS A 25 13.52 -5.80 3.00
CA LYS A 25 13.00 -7.17 2.83
C LYS A 25 12.83 -7.57 1.36
N THR A 26 12.84 -6.62 0.44
CA THR A 26 12.58 -6.84 -1.00
C THR A 26 13.75 -6.48 -1.90
N GLY A 27 14.91 -6.12 -1.32
CA GLY A 27 16.08 -5.69 -2.10
C GLY A 27 15.86 -4.35 -2.82
N GLY A 28 15.00 -3.48 -2.27
CA GLY A 28 14.68 -2.17 -2.82
C GLY A 28 13.70 -2.18 -4.00
N ALA A 29 13.17 -3.35 -4.39
CA ALA A 29 12.33 -3.45 -5.58
C ALA A 29 10.90 -2.90 -5.37
N VAL A 30 10.34 -3.10 -4.18
CA VAL A 30 8.97 -2.67 -3.84
C VAL A 30 8.80 -2.56 -2.32
N SER A 31 7.99 -1.62 -1.86
CA SER A 31 7.39 -1.70 -0.52
C SER A 31 5.90 -1.93 -0.68
N PHE A 32 5.33 -2.76 0.19
CA PHE A 32 3.90 -2.98 0.22
C PHE A 32 3.40 -3.20 1.64
N GLY A 33 2.11 -2.92 1.82
CA GLY A 33 1.45 -2.94 3.11
C GLY A 33 -0.03 -3.26 2.98
N GLU A 34 -0.70 -3.23 4.12
CA GLU A 34 -2.15 -3.36 4.20
C GLU A 34 -2.74 -2.14 4.89
N ALA A 35 -3.80 -1.60 4.31
CA ALA A 35 -4.61 -0.54 4.89
C ALA A 35 -5.96 -1.08 5.37
N ARG A 36 -6.31 -0.79 6.62
CA ARG A 36 -7.64 -1.02 7.19
C ARG A 36 -8.21 0.32 7.64
N LEU A 37 -9.01 0.93 6.77
CA LEU A 37 -9.51 2.28 6.97
C LEU A 37 -11.01 2.24 7.31
N PRO A 38 -11.45 2.92 8.39
CA PRO A 38 -12.86 3.15 8.62
C PRO A 38 -13.54 3.90 7.45
N PRO A 39 -14.87 3.76 7.30
CA PRO A 39 -15.60 4.52 6.29
C PRO A 39 -15.39 6.03 6.46
N ARG A 40 -15.19 6.73 5.34
CA ARG A 40 -14.97 8.19 5.27
C ARG A 40 -13.68 8.67 5.95
N THR A 41 -12.72 7.78 6.20
CA THR A 41 -11.35 8.19 6.55
C THR A 41 -10.76 9.03 5.42
N SER A 42 -10.17 10.17 5.77
CA SER A 42 -9.47 11.02 4.79
C SER A 42 -8.18 10.34 4.32
N GLY A 43 -7.93 10.38 3.02
CA GLY A 43 -6.67 9.95 2.43
C GLY A 43 -5.55 10.98 2.63
N PRO A 44 -4.33 10.69 2.15
CA PRO A 44 -3.26 11.68 2.10
C PRO A 44 -3.67 12.90 1.27
N SER A 45 -3.05 14.06 1.54
CA SER A 45 -3.21 15.23 0.67
C SER A 45 -2.82 14.90 -0.76
N LEU A 46 -3.42 15.57 -1.75
CA LEU A 46 -3.09 15.34 -3.16
C LEU A 46 -1.60 15.60 -3.42
N HIS A 47 -0.91 14.62 -3.99
CA HIS A 47 0.53 14.67 -4.25
C HIS A 47 0.90 13.82 -5.47
N VAL A 48 2.19 13.86 -5.83
CA VAL A 48 2.77 13.04 -6.90
C VAL A 48 4.02 12.35 -6.39
N HIS A 49 4.21 11.12 -6.84
CA HIS A 49 5.48 10.41 -6.73
C HIS A 49 6.36 10.76 -7.93
N GLN A 50 7.63 11.08 -7.69
CA GLN A 50 8.56 11.47 -8.77
C GLN A 50 9.44 10.30 -9.23
N ASN A 51 9.63 9.28 -8.39
CA ASN A 51 10.54 8.17 -8.66
C ASN A 51 9.87 6.80 -8.48
N GLU A 52 8.61 6.79 -8.05
CA GLU A 52 7.89 5.58 -7.67
C GLU A 52 6.58 5.47 -8.45
N ASP A 53 6.27 4.25 -8.89
CA ASP A 53 4.90 3.87 -9.24
C ASP A 53 4.16 3.47 -7.95
N GLU A 54 2.89 3.83 -7.83
CA GLU A 54 2.03 3.41 -6.72
C GLU A 54 0.82 2.61 -7.23
N ALA A 55 0.47 1.55 -6.52
CA ALA A 55 -0.70 0.74 -6.82
C ALA A 55 -1.50 0.47 -5.55
N ALA A 56 -2.83 0.57 -5.65
CA ALA A 56 -3.76 0.18 -4.61
C ALA A 56 -4.71 -0.90 -5.15
N TYR A 57 -4.99 -1.91 -4.31
CA TYR A 57 -5.94 -2.97 -4.63
C TYR A 57 -6.95 -3.11 -3.50
N VAL A 58 -8.23 -2.84 -3.80
CA VAL A 58 -9.31 -2.90 -2.81
C VAL A 58 -9.75 -4.35 -2.64
N ILE A 59 -9.45 -4.91 -1.46
CA ILE A 59 -9.85 -6.28 -1.11
C ILE A 59 -11.30 -6.33 -0.62
N GLN A 60 -11.71 -5.35 0.18
CA GLN A 60 -13.06 -5.26 0.75
C GLN A 60 -13.48 -3.81 0.94
N GLY A 61 -14.75 -3.52 0.62
CA GLY A 61 -15.32 -2.18 0.72
C GLY A 61 -15.20 -1.41 -0.59
N ILE A 62 -15.23 -0.08 -0.49
CA ILE A 62 -15.16 0.85 -1.62
C ILE A 62 -14.14 1.92 -1.25
N MET A 63 -13.27 2.28 -2.19
CA MET A 63 -12.29 3.34 -2.02
C MET A 63 -12.36 4.31 -3.19
N THR A 64 -12.58 5.57 -2.89
CA THR A 64 -12.58 6.64 -3.89
C THR A 64 -11.17 7.19 -4.07
N PHE A 65 -10.67 7.21 -5.30
CA PHE A 65 -9.36 7.77 -5.64
C PHE A 65 -9.51 9.05 -6.47
N SER A 66 -8.64 10.03 -6.23
CA SER A 66 -8.48 11.20 -7.09
C SER A 66 -7.14 11.10 -7.82
N VAL A 67 -7.17 10.97 -9.14
CA VAL A 67 -5.97 10.75 -9.98
C VAL A 67 -6.06 11.64 -11.20
N GLY A 68 -5.05 12.50 -11.41
CA GLY A 68 -4.97 13.35 -12.60
C GLY A 68 -6.14 14.34 -12.79
N GLY A 69 -6.89 14.65 -11.72
CA GLY A 69 -8.10 15.48 -11.79
C GLY A 69 -9.40 14.70 -12.04
N GLU A 70 -9.32 13.36 -12.13
CA GLU A 70 -10.47 12.47 -12.25
C GLU A 70 -10.73 11.71 -10.94
N THR A 71 -11.96 11.20 -10.77
CA THR A 71 -12.39 10.44 -9.60
C THR A 71 -12.76 9.01 -10.00
N PHE A 72 -12.26 8.03 -9.25
CA PHE A 72 -12.50 6.59 -9.44
C PHE A 72 -13.10 5.98 -8.17
N GLU A 73 -13.95 4.96 -8.31
CA GLU A 73 -14.60 4.20 -7.21
C GLU A 73 -14.60 2.70 -7.50
#